data_AF-A0A6C9QAG9-F1
#
_entry.id   AF-A0A6C9QAG9-F1
#
_cell.length_a   1.000
_cell.length_b   1.000
_cell.length_c   1.000
_cell.angle_alpha   90.00
_cell.angle_beta   90.00
_cell.angle_gamma   90.00
#
_symmetry.space_group_name_H-M   'P 1'
#
loop_
_entity.id
_entity.type
_entity.pdbx_description
1 polymer ?
#
loop_
_entity_poly.entity_id
_entity_poly.type
_entity_poly.pdbx_seq_one_letter_code
_entity_poly.pdbx_strand_id
1 'polypeptide(L)'
;WKNIVDNYLECYHCGPAHPGFSDSVQVDRYWHTMHGNWTLQYGFAKPSEQSFKFEEGTDAAFHGFWLWPCTMLNVTPIKGMMTVIYEFPVDSETTLQNYDIYFTNEELTDEQKSLIEWYRDVFRPEDLRLVESVQKGLKSRGYRGQGRIMADSSGSGISEHGIAHFHNLLAQVFKD
;
A
#
# COMPACT_ATOMS: atom_id res chain seq x y z
N TRP A 1 -9.58 -10.39 0.63
CA TRP A 1 -8.35 -10.28 -0.16
C TRP A 1 -8.43 -9.19 -1.22
N LYS A 2 -9.35 -9.24 -2.20
CA LYS A 2 -9.47 -8.19 -3.25
C LYS A 2 -9.53 -6.75 -2.71
N ASN A 3 -10.33 -6.52 -1.67
CA ASN A 3 -10.43 -5.21 -1.02
C ASN A 3 -9.12 -4.72 -0.37
N ILE A 4 -8.26 -5.64 0.06
CA ILE A 4 -6.95 -5.31 0.65
C ILE A 4 -5.98 -4.93 -0.48
N VAL A 5 -6.03 -5.64 -1.61
CA VAL A 5 -5.30 -5.27 -2.83
C VAL A 5 -5.77 -3.91 -3.37
N ASP A 6 -7.08 -3.64 -3.39
CA ASP A 6 -7.64 -2.34 -3.79
C ASP A 6 -7.04 -1.20 -2.97
N ASN A 7 -7.01 -1.35 -1.64
CA ASN A 7 -6.40 -0.38 -0.71
C ASN A 7 -4.90 -0.18 -0.96
N TYR A 8 -4.16 -1.19 -1.42
CA TYR A 8 -2.73 -1.05 -1.72
C TYR A 8 -2.45 -0.37 -3.07
N LEU A 9 -3.37 -0.49 -4.04
CA LEU A 9 -3.17 -0.07 -5.43
C LEU A 9 -3.48 1.41 -5.69
N GLU A 10 -3.64 2.19 -4.64
CA GLU A 10 -3.78 3.64 -4.71
C GLU A 10 -3.17 4.31 -3.48
N CYS A 11 -2.84 5.59 -3.63
CA CYS A 11 -2.42 6.46 -2.52
C CYS A 11 -3.33 7.69 -2.40
N TYR A 12 -4.56 7.60 -2.91
CA TYR A 12 -5.62 8.58 -2.72
C TYR A 12 -6.03 8.67 -1.24
N HIS A 13 -6.06 7.52 -0.53
CA HIS A 13 -6.35 7.50 0.91
C HIS A 13 -5.17 7.95 1.78
N CYS A 14 -3.93 7.96 1.27
CA CYS A 14 -2.72 8.19 2.06
C CYS A 14 -2.80 9.49 2.87
N GLY A 15 -3.07 10.61 2.21
CA GLY A 15 -3.14 11.92 2.85
C GLY A 15 -4.13 11.97 4.03
N PRO A 16 -5.41 11.59 3.80
CA PRO A 16 -6.41 11.58 4.86
C PRO A 16 -6.24 10.50 5.94
N ALA A 17 -5.72 9.32 5.60
CA ALA A 17 -5.74 8.14 6.48
C ALA A 17 -4.40 7.81 7.14
N HIS A 18 -3.29 8.27 6.56
CA HIS A 18 -1.93 8.07 7.09
C HIS A 18 -1.18 9.40 7.23
N PRO A 19 -1.55 10.27 8.20
CA PRO A 19 -0.89 11.57 8.36
C PRO A 19 0.62 11.47 8.53
N GLY A 20 1.10 10.56 9.39
CA GLY A 20 2.54 10.40 9.65
C GLY A 20 3.32 9.85 8.44
N PHE A 21 2.73 8.95 7.66
CA PHE A 21 3.34 8.42 6.44
C PHE A 21 3.33 9.45 5.30
N SER A 22 2.26 10.24 5.19
CA SER A 22 2.10 11.26 4.16
C SER A 22 3.09 12.41 4.30
N ASP A 23 3.62 12.66 5.50
CA ASP A 23 4.74 13.60 5.70
C ASP A 23 5.99 13.19 4.91
N SER A 24 6.19 11.89 4.67
CA SER A 24 7.30 11.39 3.85
C SER A 24 6.98 11.41 2.36
N VAL A 25 5.76 11.02 1.96
CA VAL A 25 5.42 10.78 0.54
C VAL A 25 5.20 12.09 -0.23
N GLN A 26 5.99 12.29 -1.29
CA GLN A 26 5.82 13.43 -2.20
C GLN A 26 4.84 13.08 -3.32
N VAL A 27 3.57 13.49 -3.18
CA VAL A 27 2.49 13.21 -4.14
C VAL A 27 2.79 13.73 -5.55
N ASP A 28 3.52 14.83 -5.67
CA ASP A 28 3.96 15.43 -6.94
C ASP A 28 5.14 14.69 -7.60
N ARG A 29 5.80 13.80 -6.85
CA ARG A 29 6.90 12.94 -7.32
C ARG A 29 6.57 11.47 -7.08
N TYR A 30 5.37 11.07 -7.50
CA TYR A 30 4.83 9.72 -7.35
C TYR A 30 4.20 9.26 -8.67
N TRP A 31 4.51 8.03 -9.08
CA TRP A 31 3.99 7.40 -10.28
C TRP A 31 3.56 5.96 -10.02
N HIS A 32 2.47 5.53 -10.64
CA HIS A 32 2.02 4.14 -10.64
C HIS A 32 2.01 3.61 -12.06
N THR A 33 2.78 2.55 -12.31
CA THR A 33 2.95 1.96 -13.65
C THR A 33 2.51 0.51 -13.69
N MET A 34 1.88 0.10 -14.79
CA MET A 34 1.23 -1.21 -14.94
C MET A 34 2.05 -2.13 -15.85
N HIS A 35 2.30 -3.37 -15.41
CA HIS A 35 3.23 -4.30 -16.06
C HIS A 35 2.64 -5.72 -16.14
N GLY A 36 1.59 -5.91 -16.94
CA GLY A 36 0.92 -7.21 -17.07
C GLY A 36 0.37 -7.67 -15.71
N ASN A 37 0.98 -8.70 -15.11
CA ASN A 37 0.53 -9.30 -13.85
C ASN A 37 1.14 -8.65 -12.59
N TRP A 38 1.79 -7.50 -12.72
CA TRP A 38 2.30 -6.74 -11.59
C TRP A 38 2.26 -5.24 -11.87
N THR A 39 2.45 -4.43 -10.83
CA THR A 39 2.51 -2.97 -10.93
C THR A 39 3.62 -2.42 -10.06
N LEU A 40 4.11 -1.22 -10.37
CA LEU A 40 5.09 -0.49 -9.57
C LEU A 40 4.56 0.90 -9.22
N GLN A 41 4.43 1.15 -7.93
CA GLN A 41 4.32 2.46 -7.31
C GLN A 41 5.74 2.96 -6.99
N TYR A 42 6.18 4.03 -7.64
CA TYR A 42 7.52 4.60 -7.50
C TYR A 42 7.41 6.06 -7.11
N GLY A 43 8.22 6.51 -6.16
CA GLY A 43 8.28 7.91 -5.82
C GLY A 43 9.45 8.27 -4.93
N PHE A 44 9.50 9.53 -4.53
CA PHE A 44 10.53 10.07 -3.64
C PHE A 44 9.97 10.43 -2.27
N ALA A 45 10.72 10.12 -1.22
CA ALA A 45 10.38 10.48 0.15
C ALA A 45 11.17 11.69 0.64
N LYS A 46 10.62 12.40 1.63
CA LYS A 46 11.35 13.34 2.50
C LYS A 46 11.50 12.71 3.88
N PRO A 47 12.59 13.00 4.61
CA PRO A 47 12.71 12.50 5.98
C PRO A 47 11.64 13.14 6.86
N SER A 48 11.09 12.36 7.80
CA SER A 48 10.08 12.82 8.76
C SER A 48 10.32 12.21 10.12
N GLU A 49 10.13 13.03 11.17
CA GLU A 49 10.13 12.56 12.56
C GLU A 49 8.95 11.62 12.87
N GLN A 50 7.90 11.64 12.06
CA GLN A 50 6.67 10.86 12.25
C GLN A 50 6.64 9.53 11.47
N SER A 51 7.58 9.33 10.55
CA SER A 51 7.67 8.12 9.72
C SER A 51 9.12 7.73 9.42
N PHE A 52 9.61 7.99 8.22
CA PHE A 52 10.92 7.51 7.79
C PHE A 52 12.02 8.51 8.13
N LYS A 53 13.00 8.04 8.92
CA LYS A 53 14.20 8.80 9.26
C LYS A 53 15.37 8.35 8.39
N PHE A 54 15.95 9.28 7.65
CA PHE A 54 17.12 9.08 6.80
C PHE A 54 17.81 10.43 6.53
N GLU A 55 19.03 10.40 6.00
CA GLU A 55 19.84 11.61 5.75
C GLU A 55 19.21 12.51 4.67
N GLU A 56 19.05 13.79 4.99
CA GLU A 56 18.54 14.81 4.07
C GLU A 56 19.50 15.04 2.88
N GLY A 57 18.96 15.33 1.70
CA GLY A 57 19.75 15.55 0.48
C GLY A 57 20.11 14.29 -0.30
N THR A 58 19.73 13.11 0.19
CA THR A 58 19.69 11.89 -0.62
C THR A 58 18.36 11.81 -1.38
N ASP A 59 18.40 11.51 -2.68
CA ASP A 59 17.19 11.20 -3.46
C ASP A 59 16.66 9.83 -2.99
N ALA A 60 15.89 9.85 -1.91
CA ALA A 60 15.43 8.66 -1.20
C ALA A 60 14.16 8.11 -1.87
N ALA A 61 14.36 7.29 -2.90
CA ALA A 61 13.28 6.66 -3.62
C ALA A 61 12.65 5.50 -2.83
N PHE A 62 11.36 5.28 -3.02
CA PHE A 62 10.65 4.08 -2.58
C PHE A 62 10.01 3.36 -3.76
N HIS A 63 9.79 2.06 -3.58
CA HIS A 63 9.18 1.19 -4.57
C HIS A 63 8.15 0.29 -3.91
N GLY A 64 6.89 0.39 -4.31
CA GLY A 64 5.81 -0.50 -3.94
C GLY A 64 5.40 -1.38 -5.12
N PHE A 65 5.73 -2.66 -5.06
CA PHE A 65 5.33 -3.63 -6.06
C PHE A 65 4.08 -4.35 -5.60
N TRP A 66 3.06 -4.41 -6.44
CA TRP A 66 2.01 -5.42 -6.30
C TRP A 66 2.23 -6.50 -7.35
N LEU A 67 2.17 -7.76 -6.91
CA LEU A 67 2.31 -8.95 -7.72
C LEU A 67 1.01 -9.75 -7.67
N TRP A 68 0.50 -10.15 -8.83
CA TRP A 68 -0.62 -11.07 -8.92
C TRP A 68 -0.30 -12.40 -8.20
N PRO A 69 -1.23 -12.95 -7.38
CA PRO A 69 -2.57 -12.42 -7.16
C PRO A 69 -2.65 -11.32 -6.09
N CYS A 70 -1.88 -11.41 -5.01
CA CYS A 70 -2.03 -10.53 -3.84
C CYS A 70 -0.80 -10.54 -2.92
N THR A 71 0.40 -10.41 -3.50
CA THR A 71 1.63 -10.18 -2.72
C THR A 71 2.17 -8.80 -3.03
N MET A 72 2.57 -8.06 -1.98
CA MET A 72 3.10 -6.72 -2.13
C MET A 72 4.50 -6.63 -1.54
N LEU A 73 5.45 -6.04 -2.27
CA LEU A 73 6.82 -5.82 -1.81
C LEU A 73 7.12 -4.33 -1.77
N ASN A 74 7.59 -3.83 -0.63
CA ASN A 74 7.92 -2.43 -0.45
C ASN A 74 9.41 -2.28 -0.17
N VAL A 75 10.16 -1.72 -1.12
CA VAL A 75 11.51 -1.23 -0.88
C VAL A 75 11.38 0.19 -0.36
N THR A 76 11.67 0.38 0.93
CA THR A 76 11.47 1.66 1.61
C THR A 76 12.65 2.60 1.30
N PRO A 77 12.53 3.91 1.63
CA PRO A 77 13.65 4.83 1.56
C PRO A 77 14.79 4.49 2.53
N ILE A 78 14.54 3.62 3.53
CA ILE A 78 15.54 3.21 4.53
C ILE A 78 16.45 2.14 3.92
N LYS A 79 17.75 2.42 3.91
CA LYS A 79 18.76 1.52 3.33
C LYS A 79 18.74 0.14 4.01
N GLY A 80 18.68 -0.91 3.20
CA GLY A 80 18.74 -2.30 3.68
C GLY A 80 17.44 -2.77 4.34
N MET A 81 16.33 -2.06 4.14
CA MET A 81 15.01 -2.42 4.64
C MET A 81 14.05 -2.74 3.50
N MET A 82 13.23 -3.78 3.71
CA MET A 82 12.08 -4.09 2.86
C MET A 82 10.91 -4.54 3.74
N THR A 83 9.68 -4.31 3.30
CA THR A 83 8.51 -4.97 3.88
C THR A 83 7.77 -5.79 2.84
N VAL A 84 7.14 -6.89 3.26
CA VAL A 84 6.34 -7.74 2.37
C VAL A 84 4.99 -8.01 2.99
N ILE A 85 3.94 -7.86 2.18
CA ILE A 85 2.57 -8.18 2.54
C ILE A 85 2.18 -9.45 1.80
N TYR A 86 1.94 -10.52 2.56
CA TYR A 86 1.39 -11.76 2.04
C TYR A 86 -0.08 -11.86 2.42
N GLU A 87 -0.96 -11.99 1.43
CA GLU A 87 -2.36 -12.31 1.66
C GLU A 87 -2.64 -13.79 1.40
N PHE A 88 -3.24 -14.44 2.39
CA PHE A 88 -3.70 -15.82 2.33
C PHE A 88 -5.23 -15.81 2.51
N PRO A 89 -6.00 -15.75 1.40
CA PRO A 89 -7.47 -15.76 1.48
C PRO A 89 -7.96 -17.03 2.18
N VAL A 90 -8.84 -16.87 3.18
CA VAL A 90 -9.43 -17.99 3.94
C VAL A 90 -10.83 -18.29 3.41
N ASP A 91 -11.66 -17.26 3.26
CA ASP A 91 -12.99 -17.34 2.69
C ASP A 91 -13.34 -16.02 1.97
N SER A 92 -14.61 -15.79 1.62
CA SER A 92 -15.03 -14.60 0.87
C SER A 92 -14.87 -13.29 1.65
N GLU A 93 -14.77 -13.33 2.98
CA GLU A 93 -14.73 -12.15 3.85
C GLU A 93 -13.54 -12.16 4.84
N THR A 94 -12.77 -13.24 4.86
CA THR A 94 -11.61 -13.42 5.74
C THR A 94 -10.33 -13.61 4.94
N THR A 95 -9.27 -12.91 5.31
CA THR A 95 -7.94 -13.06 4.72
C THR A 95 -6.92 -13.00 5.83
N LEU A 96 -6.14 -14.07 5.97
CA LEU A 96 -4.97 -14.06 6.84
C LEU A 96 -3.89 -13.24 6.15
N GLN A 97 -3.23 -12.35 6.90
CA GLN A 97 -2.16 -11.53 6.37
C GLN A 97 -0.87 -11.74 7.18
N ASN A 98 0.26 -11.84 6.48
CA ASN A 98 1.57 -11.67 7.10
C ASN A 98 2.14 -10.34 6.59
N TYR A 99 2.58 -9.49 7.52
CA TYR A 99 3.28 -8.26 7.23
C TYR A 99 4.69 -8.41 7.79
N ASP A 100 5.62 -8.71 6.91
CA ASP A 100 7.00 -9.00 7.29
C ASP A 100 7.87 -7.77 7.10
N ILE A 101 8.77 -7.54 8.05
CA ILE A 101 9.79 -6.49 8.00
C ILE A 101 11.16 -7.17 7.94
N TYR A 102 11.91 -6.88 6.88
CA TYR A 102 13.22 -7.45 6.63
C TYR A 102 14.29 -6.36 6.75
N PHE A 103 15.35 -6.67 7.50
CA PHE A 103 16.57 -5.87 7.56
C PHE A 103 17.76 -6.72 7.12
N THR A 104 18.80 -6.08 6.58
CA THR A 104 20.05 -6.77 6.19
C THR A 104 20.90 -7.22 7.38
N ASN A 105 20.68 -6.65 8.57
CA ASN A 105 21.36 -6.99 9.81
C ASN A 105 20.48 -7.89 10.70
N GLU A 106 21.11 -8.82 11.42
CA GLU A 106 20.44 -9.72 12.37
C GLU A 106 20.15 -9.00 13.71
N GLU A 107 21.16 -8.32 14.27
CA GLU A 107 21.01 -7.54 15.50
C GLU A 107 20.41 -6.17 15.19
N LEU A 108 19.17 -5.93 15.65
CA LEU A 108 18.45 -4.69 15.38
C LEU A 108 18.94 -3.52 16.23
N THR A 109 19.09 -2.37 15.60
CA THR A 109 19.29 -1.08 16.29
C THR A 109 18.00 -0.66 17.02
N ASP A 110 18.12 0.25 17.99
CA ASP A 110 16.95 0.74 18.71
C ASP A 110 15.99 1.52 17.81
N GLU A 111 16.52 2.23 16.80
CA GLU A 111 15.71 2.89 15.78
C GLU A 111 14.92 1.90 14.91
N GLN A 112 15.54 0.79 14.49
CA GLN A 112 14.85 -0.28 13.77
C GLN A 112 13.76 -0.94 14.62
N LYS A 113 14.01 -1.15 15.92
CA LYS A 113 12.99 -1.65 16.85
C LYS A 113 11.83 -0.66 16.97
N SER A 114 12.11 0.62 17.21
CA SER A 114 11.07 1.66 17.26
C SER A 114 10.26 1.75 15.97
N LEU A 115 10.90 1.57 14.81
CA LEU A 115 10.22 1.53 13.53
C LEU A 115 9.28 0.33 13.41
N ILE A 116 9.70 -0.87 13.84
CA ILE A 116 8.83 -2.06 13.89
C ILE A 116 7.59 -1.78 14.76
N GLU A 117 7.78 -1.18 15.93
CA GLU A 117 6.68 -0.83 16.84
C GLU A 117 5.73 0.19 16.20
N TRP A 118 6.26 1.20 15.49
CA TRP A 118 5.45 2.17 14.74
C TRP A 118 4.62 1.50 13.65
N TYR A 119 5.21 0.57 12.89
CA TYR A 119 4.45 -0.23 11.92
C TYR A 119 3.32 -0.99 12.61
N ARG A 120 3.60 -1.63 13.74
CA ARG A 120 2.63 -2.46 14.48
C ARG A 120 1.48 -1.65 15.08
N ASP A 121 1.77 -0.51 15.70
CA ASP A 121 0.81 0.19 16.55
C ASP A 121 0.14 1.38 15.86
N VAL A 122 0.74 1.91 14.79
CA VAL A 122 0.24 3.09 14.07
C VAL A 122 -0.14 2.75 12.63
N PHE A 123 0.85 2.41 11.79
CA PHE A 123 0.65 2.33 10.33
C PHE A 123 -0.25 1.16 9.91
N ARG A 124 0.04 -0.08 10.37
CA ARG A 124 -0.78 -1.25 10.00
C ARG A 124 -2.22 -1.17 10.53
N PRO A 125 -2.47 -0.73 11.77
CA PRO A 125 -3.83 -0.57 12.26
C PRO A 125 -4.68 0.42 11.45
N GLU A 126 -4.08 1.46 10.85
CA GLU A 126 -4.80 2.39 9.96
C GLU A 126 -5.38 1.65 8.75
N ASP A 127 -4.54 0.95 7.99
CA ASP A 127 -4.95 0.14 6.83
C ASP A 127 -5.98 -0.93 7.21
N LEU A 128 -5.74 -1.67 8.30
CA LEU A 128 -6.63 -2.75 8.74
C LEU A 128 -8.04 -2.21 9.04
N ARG A 129 -8.13 -1.05 9.72
CA ARG A 129 -9.43 -0.41 9.98
C ARG A 129 -10.14 0.02 8.70
N LEU A 130 -9.40 0.52 7.69
CA LEU A 130 -9.99 0.89 6.41
C LEU A 130 -10.61 -0.31 5.73
N VAL A 131 -9.85 -1.38 5.51
CA VAL A 131 -10.32 -2.55 4.75
C VAL A 131 -11.44 -3.31 5.48
N GLU A 132 -11.40 -3.38 6.81
CA GLU A 132 -12.49 -3.96 7.61
C GLU A 132 -13.77 -3.12 7.54
N SER A 133 -13.64 -1.79 7.58
CA SER A 133 -14.77 -0.87 7.47
C SER A 133 -15.39 -0.94 6.07
N VAL A 134 -14.57 -0.95 5.03
CA VAL A 134 -15.03 -1.13 3.63
C VAL A 134 -15.77 -2.46 3.49
N GLN A 135 -15.22 -3.58 3.96
CA GLN A 135 -15.89 -4.89 3.88
C GLN A 135 -17.26 -4.90 4.57
N LYS A 136 -17.41 -4.21 5.70
CA LYS A 136 -18.71 -4.03 6.37
C LYS A 136 -19.65 -3.16 5.52
N GLY A 137 -19.16 -2.04 5.00
CA GLY A 137 -19.93 -1.06 4.23
C GLY A 137 -20.45 -1.59 2.89
N LEU A 138 -19.67 -2.42 2.19
CA LEU A 138 -20.04 -3.02 0.90
C LEU A 138 -21.30 -3.89 0.97
N LYS A 139 -21.66 -4.39 2.16
CA LYS A 139 -22.88 -5.19 2.38
C LYS A 139 -24.13 -4.35 2.58
N SER A 140 -23.98 -3.03 2.74
CA SER A 140 -25.11 -2.13 2.96
C SER A 140 -26.00 -2.06 1.71
N ARG A 141 -27.31 -2.15 1.90
CA ARG A 141 -28.29 -1.89 0.83
C ARG A 141 -28.21 -0.47 0.25
N GLY A 142 -27.62 0.46 0.99
CA GLY A 142 -27.40 1.84 0.54
C GLY A 142 -26.20 1.96 -0.40
N TYR A 143 -25.31 0.98 -0.39
CA TYR A 143 -24.23 0.90 -1.36
C TYR A 143 -24.79 0.41 -2.70
N ARG A 144 -24.63 1.21 -3.76
CA ARG A 144 -25.30 1.02 -5.04
C ARG A 144 -24.71 -0.11 -5.92
N GLY A 145 -23.77 -0.88 -5.37
CA GLY A 145 -23.16 -2.04 -6.01
C GLY A 145 -21.70 -1.85 -6.39
N GLN A 146 -21.31 -0.68 -6.92
CA GLN A 146 -19.93 -0.39 -7.33
C GLN A 146 -19.47 1.00 -6.86
N GLY A 147 -18.17 1.13 -6.61
CA GLY A 147 -17.50 2.38 -6.30
C GLY A 147 -16.89 2.98 -7.56
N ARG A 148 -16.91 4.31 -7.67
CA ARG A 148 -16.21 5.00 -8.77
C ARG A 148 -14.72 4.98 -8.47
N ILE A 149 -13.93 4.40 -9.37
CA ILE A 149 -12.48 4.54 -9.38
C ILE A 149 -12.12 5.97 -9.81
N MET A 150 -11.45 6.70 -8.93
CA MET A 150 -11.02 8.08 -9.08
C MET A 150 -9.70 8.17 -9.86
N ALA A 151 -9.72 7.67 -11.08
CA ALA A 151 -8.61 7.83 -12.02
C ALA A 151 -8.61 9.25 -12.63
N ASP A 152 -7.46 9.91 -12.63
CA ASP A 152 -7.26 11.20 -13.30
C ASP A 152 -6.50 11.01 -14.62
N SER A 153 -6.52 12.01 -15.50
CA SER A 153 -5.88 11.92 -16.82
C SER A 153 -4.35 12.06 -16.78
N SER A 154 -3.79 12.52 -15.66
CA SER A 154 -2.34 12.72 -15.51
C SER A 154 -1.61 11.49 -14.96
N GLY A 155 -2.35 10.51 -14.41
CA GLY A 155 -1.75 9.41 -13.67
C GLY A 155 -1.03 9.89 -12.41
N SER A 156 -1.60 10.88 -11.71
CA SER A 156 -0.96 11.48 -10.53
C SER A 156 -0.80 10.48 -9.38
N GLY A 157 0.00 10.84 -8.37
CA GLY A 157 0.21 10.03 -7.17
C GLY A 157 -1.05 9.70 -6.36
N ILE A 158 -2.14 10.43 -6.58
CA ILE A 158 -3.43 10.20 -5.93
C ILE A 158 -4.48 9.59 -6.87
N SER A 159 -4.05 9.13 -8.06
CA SER A 159 -4.94 8.51 -9.02
C SER A 159 -5.19 7.04 -8.68
N GLU A 160 -6.45 6.60 -8.70
CA GLU A 160 -6.82 5.20 -8.39
C GLU A 160 -6.73 4.23 -9.61
N HIS A 161 -6.01 4.59 -10.67
CA HIS A 161 -5.98 3.80 -11.91
C HIS A 161 -5.34 2.40 -11.76
N GLY A 162 -4.53 2.18 -10.71
CA GLY A 162 -4.02 0.85 -10.33
C GLY A 162 -5.13 -0.15 -9.99
N ILE A 163 -6.18 0.31 -9.31
CA ILE A 163 -7.37 -0.50 -9.01
C ILE A 163 -8.02 -0.98 -10.32
N ALA A 164 -8.17 -0.09 -11.30
CA ALA A 164 -8.79 -0.46 -12.58
C ALA A 164 -7.98 -1.54 -13.32
N HIS A 165 -6.64 -1.46 -13.30
CA HIS A 165 -5.77 -2.48 -13.86
C HIS A 165 -5.99 -3.86 -13.19
N PHE A 166 -6.00 -3.89 -11.86
CA PHE A 166 -6.24 -5.13 -11.10
C PHE A 166 -7.63 -5.73 -11.36
N HIS A 167 -8.69 -4.92 -11.34
CA HIS A 167 -10.05 -5.41 -11.61
C HIS A 167 -10.21 -5.90 -13.05
N ASN A 168 -9.48 -5.33 -14.02
CA ASN A 168 -9.44 -5.86 -15.38
C ASN A 168 -8.80 -7.27 -15.45
N LEU A 169 -7.74 -7.52 -14.67
CA LEU A 169 -7.13 -8.85 -14.57
C LEU A 169 -8.09 -9.85 -13.90
N LEU A 170 -8.74 -9.46 -12.80
CA LEU A 170 -9.79 -10.26 -12.15
C LEU A 170 -10.92 -10.62 -13.13
N ALA A 171 -11.39 -9.66 -13.91
CA ALA A 171 -12.44 -9.89 -14.89
C ALA A 171 -12.04 -10.91 -15.96
N GLN A 172 -10.75 -11.01 -16.33
CA GLN A 172 -10.29 -12.08 -17.23
C GLN A 172 -10.37 -13.47 -16.60
N VAL A 173 -10.15 -13.56 -15.29
CA VAL A 173 -10.17 -14.84 -14.55
C VAL A 173 -11.60 -15.34 -14.31
N PHE A 174 -12.55 -14.42 -14.12
CA PHE A 174 -13.97 -14.74 -13.85
C PHE A 174 -14.87 -14.51 -15.07
N LYS A 175 -14.34 -14.75 -16.27
CA LYS A 175 -15.06 -14.55 -17.54
C LYS A 175 -16.15 -15.60 -17.83
N ASP A 176 -16.26 -16.63 -17.00
CA ASP A 176 -17.22 -17.73 -17.12
C ASP A 176 -18.34 -17.64 -16.07
#